data_AF-A0A6J7MIT4-F1
#
_entry.id   AF-A0A6J7MIT4-F1
#
_cell.length_a   1.000
_cell.length_b   1.000
_cell.length_c   1.000
_cell.angle_alpha   90.00
_cell.angle_beta   90.00
_cell.angle_gamma   90.00
#
_symmetry.space_group_name_H-M   'P 1'
#
loop_
_entity.id
_entity.type
_entity.pdbx_description
1 polymer ?
#
loop_
_entity_poly.entity_id
_entity_poly.type
_entity_poly.pdbx_seq_one_letter_code
_entity_poly.pdbx_strand_id
1 'polypeptide(L)' 'MSVVMVSSDMRELIELSHRVLVMRNGRIMGELRGKDINEEAILRLASGLTAGSTGGKK' A
#
# COMPACT_ATOMS: atom_id res chain seq x y z
N MET A 1 -10.62 -16.49 6.54
CA MET A 1 -9.81 -15.98 7.66
C MET A 1 -8.89 -14.92 7.12
N SER A 2 -8.79 -13.78 7.78
CA SER A 2 -7.97 -12.64 7.36
C SER A 2 -7.18 -12.17 8.58
N VAL A 3 -5.90 -11.88 8.36
CA VAL A 3 -5.00 -11.34 9.39
C VAL A 3 -4.55 -9.97 8.92
N VAL A 4 -4.56 -9.00 9.83
CA VAL A 4 -4.03 -7.67 9.57
C VAL A 4 -2.65 -7.59 10.22
N MET A 5 -1.64 -7.34 9.40
CA MET A 5 -0.25 -7.21 9.83
C MET A 5 0.20 -5.77 9.61
N VAL A 6 0.92 -5.21 10.58
CA VAL A 6 1.56 -3.90 10.48
C VAL A 6 3.04 -4.14 10.69
N SER A 7 3.83 -3.90 9.64
CA SER A 7 5.29 -4.01 9.66
C SER A 7 5.90 -2.81 8.94
N SER A 8 7.11 -2.44 9.36
CA SER A 8 7.94 -1.47 8.65
C SER A 8 8.93 -2.14 7.69
N ASP A 9 9.00 -3.47 7.68
CA ASP A 9 9.84 -4.23 6.76
C ASP A 9 9.09 -4.47 5.43
N MET A 10 9.63 -3.92 4.35
CA MET A 10 9.05 -4.03 3.01
C MET A 10 9.07 -5.47 2.49
N ARG A 11 10.12 -6.23 2.81
CA ARG A 11 10.30 -7.59 2.31
C ARG A 11 9.29 -8.53 2.94
N GLU A 12 9.07 -8.40 4.26
CA GLU A 12 8.03 -9.13 4.98
C GLU A 12 6.63 -8.83 4.44
N LEU A 13 6.32 -7.56 4.16
CA LEU A 13 5.06 -7.17 3.54
C LEU A 13 4.86 -7.81 2.16
N ILE A 14 5.90 -7.81 1.31
CA ILE A 14 5.83 -8.38 -0.04
C ILE A 14 5.65 -9.90 0.00
N GLU A 15 6.32 -10.61 0.90
CA GLU A 15 6.27 -12.08 0.96
C GLU A 15 4.99 -12.62 1.58
N LEU A 16 4.45 -11.94 2.60
CA LEU A 16 3.32 -12.45 3.38
C LEU A 16 1.97 -11.86 2.96
N SER A 17 1.95 -10.68 2.35
CA SER A 17 0.69 -9.97 2.09
C SER A 17 0.09 -10.37 0.74
N HIS A 18 -1.19 -10.72 0.76
CA HIS A 18 -1.99 -10.86 -0.48
C HIS A 18 -2.51 -9.52 -1.00
N ARG A 19 -2.64 -8.53 -0.10
CA ARG A 19 -3.10 -7.16 -0.38
C ARG A 19 -2.36 -6.20 0.54
N VAL A 20 -1.89 -5.08 0.00
CA VAL A 20 -1.24 -4.01 0.78
C VAL A 20 -1.98 -2.70 0.54
N LEU A 21 -2.40 -2.05 1.62
CA LEU A 21 -2.96 -0.71 1.59
C LEU A 21 -1.90 0.27 2.05
N VAL A 22 -1.54 1.22 1.19
CA VAL A 22 -0.56 2.25 1.54
C VAL A 22 -1.30 3.48 2.03
N MET A 23 -0.98 3.93 3.24
CA MET A 23 -1.59 5.09 3.87
C MET A 23 -0.58 6.22 4.06
N ARG A 24 -1.03 7.46 3.88
CA ARG A 24 -0.25 8.67 4.15
C ARG A 24 -1.17 9.76 4.66
N ASN A 25 -0.77 10.45 5.74
CA ASN A 25 -1.54 11.53 6.36
C ASN A 25 -3.01 11.15 6.65
N GLY A 26 -3.24 9.93 7.14
CA GLY A 26 -4.58 9.42 7.45
C GLY A 26 -5.45 9.07 6.23
N ARG A 27 -4.90 9.09 5.00
CA ARG A 27 -5.60 8.73 3.77
C ARG A 27 -4.97 7.51 3.11
N ILE A 28 -5.80 6.69 2.47
CA ILE A 28 -5.33 5.60 1.62
C ILE A 28 -4.86 6.20 0.30
N MET A 29 -3.59 5.99 -0.02
CA MET A 29 -2.97 6.46 -1.27
C MET A 29 -3.18 5.47 -2.42
N GLY A 30 -3.35 4.19 -2.10
CA GLY A 30 -3.59 3.14 -3.07
C GLY A 30 -3.62 1.76 -2.43
N GLU A 31 -4.04 0.79 -3.23
CA GLU A 31 -4.06 -0.63 -2.89
C GLU A 31 -3.23 -1.42 -3.90
N LEU A 32 -2.37 -2.29 -3.41
CA LEU A 32 -1.55 -3.21 -4.21
C LEU A 32 -2.01 -4.65 -3.97
N ARG A 33 -1.98 -5.47 -5.02
CA ARG A 33 -2.38 -6.88 -4.95
C ARG A 33 -1.43 -7.76 -5.76
N GLY A 34 -1.20 -8.98 -5.28
CA GLY A 34 -0.44 -9.99 -6.02
C GLY A 34 0.90 -9.46 -6.53
N LYS A 35 1.06 -9.41 -7.86
CA LYS A 35 2.32 -8.99 -8.52
C LYS A 35 2.60 -7.48 -8.41
N ASP A 36 1.59 -6.68 -8.08
CA ASP A 36 1.75 -5.23 -7.91
C ASP A 36 2.35 -4.88 -6.53
N ILE A 37 2.41 -5.85 -5.62
CA ILE A 37 3.07 -5.69 -4.31
C ILE A 37 4.57 -5.80 -4.53
N ASN A 38 5.20 -4.66 -4.83
CA ASN A 38 6.64 -4.54 -4.93
C ASN A 38 7.11 -3.24 -4.26
N GLU A 39 8.40 -3.20 -3.96
CA GLU A 39 9.02 -2.10 -3.22
C GLU A 39 8.84 -0.75 -3.93
N GLU A 40 9.00 -0.71 -5.25
CA GLU A 40 8.87 0.52 -6.04
C GLU A 40 7.43 1.07 -6.01
N ALA A 41 6.42 0.20 -6.14
CA ALA A 41 5.02 0.59 -6.08
C ALA A 41 4.64 1.09 -4.69
N ILE A 42 5.09 0.42 -3.63
CA ILE A 42 4.85 0.86 -2.24
C ILE A 42 5.50 2.23 -1.99
N LEU A 43 6.76 2.40 -2.37
CA LEU A 43 7.48 3.67 -2.24
C LEU A 43 6.82 4.80 -3.03
N ARG A 44 6.35 4.53 -4.24
CA ARG A 44 5.61 5.50 -5.06
C ARG A 44 4.34 5.97 -4.37
N LEU A 45 3.54 5.04 -3.85
CA LEU A 45 2.31 5.35 -3.10
C LEU A 45 2.62 6.12 -1.80
N ALA A 46 3.66 5.70 -1.06
CA ALA A 46 4.06 6.31 0.21
C ALA A 46 4.67 7.71 0.02
N SER A 47 5.39 7.94 -1.08
CA SER A 47 5.97 9.24 -1.43
C SER A 47 4.95 10.21 -2.02
N GLY A 48 3.79 9.71 -2.45
CA GLY A 48 2.75 10.51 -3.11
C GLY A 48 3.08 10.84 -4.57
N LEU A 49 3.90 10.03 -5.24
CA LEU A 49 4.27 10.17 -6.66
C LEU A 49 3.20 9.59 -7.60
N THR A 50 1.95 9.49 -7.17
CA THR A 50 0.87 8.89 -7.96
C THR A 50 0.27 9.91 -8.91
N ALA A 51 0.25 9.57 -10.21
CA ALA A 51 -0.43 10.36 -11.22
C ALA A 51 -1.96 10.19 -11.07
N GLY A 52 -2.63 11.20 -10.50
CA GLY A 52 -4.06 11.48 -10.73
C GLY A 52 -5.11 10.82 -9.82
N SER A 53 -5.64 11.63 -8.89
CA SER A 53 -7.04 11.74 -8.38
C SER A 53 -7.93 10.51 -8.05
N THR A 54 -8.68 10.66 -6.95
CA THR A 54 -9.98 10.05 -6.56
C THR A 54 -9.89 8.82 -5.63
N GLY A 55 -10.50 8.73 -4.45
CA GLY A 55 -11.46 9.57 -3.72
C GLY A 55 -11.88 8.87 -2.42
N GLY A 56 -12.46 9.64 -1.49
CA GLY A 56 -12.95 9.14 -0.20
C GLY A 56 -13.37 10.27 0.73
N LYS A 57 -14.49 10.92 0.42
CA LYS A 57 -15.18 11.90 1.26
C LYS A 57 -15.53 11.29 2.64
N LYS A 58 -15.19 11.99 3.72
CA LYS A 58 -16.14 12.53 4.70
C LYS A 58 -15.53 13.74 5.38
#